data_AF-A0A5C8CC22-F1
#
_entry.id   AF-A0A5C8CC22-F1
#
_cell.length_a   1.000
_cell.length_b   1.000
_cell.length_c   1.000
_cell.angle_alpha   90.00
_cell.angle_beta   90.00
_cell.angle_gamma   90.00
#
_symmetry.space_group_name_H-M   'P 1'
#
loop_
_entity.id
_entity.type
_entity.pdbx_description
1 polymer ?
#
loop_
_entity_poly.entity_id
_entity_poly.type
_entity_poly.pdbx_seq_one_letter_code
_entity_poly.pdbx_strand_id
1 'polypeptide(L)'
;MNKFLEKLQIKLTPRFIRRIQRIENQININALTIQSIANKINRLSVNNENYYFQDHYEYWRAKRIVAIVEHYGENFFKGKKILELGCGYGDIGKVLISIGAEVIFCEGREEHINILKRRFPHNRNYKERKGKEQPNKLYIFYSLLSSKDRFSILFSMLSLSYFL
;
A
#
# COMPACT_ATOMS: atom_id res chain seq x y z
N MET A 1 9.90 15.94 -45.50
CA MET A 1 8.53 16.48 -45.46
C MET A 1 7.59 15.28 -45.36
N ASN A 2 6.68 15.26 -44.39
CA ASN A 2 5.91 14.08 -43.99
C ASN A 2 5.02 13.57 -45.16
N LYS A 3 5.01 12.26 -45.49
CA LYS A 3 4.24 11.65 -46.62
C LYS A 3 2.75 12.01 -46.62
N PHE A 4 2.22 12.41 -45.47
CA PHE A 4 0.85 12.88 -45.28
C PHE A 4 0.58 14.26 -45.92
N LEU A 5 1.56 15.17 -45.87
CA LEU A 5 1.42 16.54 -46.39
C LEU A 5 1.49 16.58 -47.93
N GLU A 6 2.24 15.67 -48.55
CA GLU A 6 2.28 15.54 -50.02
C GLU A 6 0.93 15.10 -50.60
N LYS A 7 0.16 14.27 -49.86
CA LYS A 7 -1.14 13.79 -50.31
C LYS A 7 -2.25 14.85 -50.28
N LEU A 8 -2.08 15.92 -49.49
CA LEU A 8 -3.14 16.89 -49.27
C LEU A 8 -3.21 18.01 -50.32
N GLN A 9 -2.24 18.14 -51.24
CA GLN A 9 -2.16 19.22 -52.26
C GLN A 9 -2.39 20.66 -51.73
N ILE A 10 -2.34 20.87 -50.41
CA ILE A 10 -2.55 22.19 -49.79
C ILE A 10 -1.19 22.90 -49.74
N LYS A 11 -1.11 24.06 -50.39
CA LYS A 11 0.06 24.93 -50.34
C LYS A 11 0.14 25.63 -48.98
N LEU A 12 0.82 25.00 -48.03
CA LEU A 12 1.02 25.55 -46.69
C LEU A 12 1.96 26.76 -46.73
N THR A 13 1.62 27.81 -45.98
CA THR A 13 2.51 28.96 -45.85
C THR A 13 3.77 28.57 -45.06
N PRO A 14 4.93 29.21 -45.30
CA PRO A 14 6.15 28.97 -44.53
C PRO A 14 5.95 29.13 -43.01
N ARG A 15 5.07 30.04 -42.59
CA ARG A 15 4.72 30.26 -41.18
C ARG A 15 4.01 29.04 -40.58
N PHE A 16 3.12 28.40 -41.33
CA PHE A 16 2.42 27.20 -40.89
C PHE A 16 3.37 26.00 -40.82
N ILE A 17 4.24 25.83 -41.82
CA ILE A 17 5.27 24.77 -41.83
C ILE A 17 6.16 24.87 -40.58
N ARG A 18 6.66 26.07 -40.25
CA ARG A 18 7.46 26.28 -39.03
C ARG A 18 6.70 25.94 -37.75
N ARG A 19 5.39 26.20 -37.70
CA ARG A 19 4.55 25.87 -36.54
C ARG A 19 4.39 24.35 -36.40
N ILE A 20 4.16 23.63 -37.51
CA ILE A 20 4.10 22.16 -37.51
C ILE A 20 5.42 21.56 -37.04
N GLN A 21 6.54 22.02 -37.57
CA GLN A 21 7.87 21.53 -37.16
C GLN A 21 8.13 21.74 -35.66
N ARG A 22 7.71 22.88 -35.09
CA ARG A 22 7.82 23.12 -33.64
C ARG A 22 6.97 22.14 -32.83
N ILE A 23 5.75 21.85 -33.29
CA ILE A 23 4.84 20.90 -32.64
C ILE A 23 5.43 19.48 -32.71
N GLU A 24 5.90 19.06 -33.87
CA GLU A 24 6.56 17.75 -34.05
C GLU A 24 7.77 17.60 -33.13
N ASN A 25 8.62 18.64 -33.04
CA ASN A 25 9.77 18.63 -32.13
C ASN A 25 9.34 18.51 -30.66
N GLN A 26 8.30 19.23 -30.23
CA GLN A 26 7.81 19.15 -28.85
C GLN A 26 7.23 17.77 -28.53
N ILE A 27 6.50 17.17 -29.47
CA ILE A 27 5.96 15.81 -29.32
C ILE A 27 7.09 14.80 -29.14
N ASN A 28 8.15 14.90 -29.96
CA ASN A 28 9.29 14.00 -29.87
C ASN A 28 10.03 14.11 -28.54
N ILE A 29 10.25 15.34 -28.04
CA ILE A 29 10.87 15.56 -26.72
C ILE A 29 10.02 14.95 -25.60
N ASN A 30 8.70 15.15 -25.66
CA ASN A 30 7.79 14.61 -24.65
C ASN A 30 7.78 13.08 -24.69
N ALA A 31 7.77 12.46 -25.88
CA ALA A 31 7.82 11.01 -26.03
C ALA A 31 9.10 10.41 -25.42
N LEU A 32 10.25 11.02 -25.67
CA LEU A 32 11.53 10.59 -25.06
C LEU A 32 11.50 10.71 -23.52
N THR A 33 10.89 11.77 -23.01
CA THR A 33 10.75 11.99 -21.57
C THR A 33 9.85 10.93 -20.92
N ILE A 34 8.70 10.63 -21.53
CA ILE A 34 7.78 9.58 -21.08
C ILE A 34 8.49 8.22 -21.09
N GLN A 35 9.25 7.91 -22.15
CA GLN A 35 10.01 6.65 -22.22
C GLN A 35 11.05 6.53 -21.11
N SER A 36 11.76 7.62 -20.81
CA SER A 36 12.74 7.66 -19.71
C SER A 36 12.08 7.41 -18.35
N ILE A 37 10.93 8.05 -18.09
CA ILE A 37 10.15 7.86 -16.86
C ILE A 37 9.64 6.41 -16.76
N ALA A 38 9.08 5.86 -17.84
CA ALA A 38 8.61 4.47 -17.87
C ALA A 38 9.74 3.47 -17.55
N ASN A 39 10.93 3.69 -18.12
CA ASN A 39 12.11 2.87 -17.83
C ASN A 39 12.53 2.99 -16.36
N LYS A 40 12.45 4.19 -15.77
CA LYS A 40 12.76 4.41 -14.35
C LYS A 40 11.76 3.68 -13.44
N ILE A 41 10.47 3.75 -13.76
CA ILE A 41 9.41 3.03 -13.03
C ILE A 41 9.67 1.52 -13.11
N ASN A 42 9.91 0.97 -14.31
CA ASN A 42 10.20 -0.46 -14.47
C ASN A 42 11.40 -0.91 -13.64
N ARG A 43 12.48 -0.12 -13.58
CA ARG A 43 13.64 -0.44 -12.72
C ARG A 43 13.29 -0.43 -11.23
N LEU A 44 12.47 0.53 -10.79
CA LEU A 44 12.00 0.60 -9.40
C LEU A 44 11.08 -0.57 -9.06
N SER A 45 10.25 -1.01 -10.01
CA SER A 45 9.35 -2.15 -9.84
C SER A 45 10.09 -3.49 -9.84
N VAL A 46 11.10 -3.68 -10.70
CA VAL A 46 11.91 -4.93 -10.77
C VAL A 46 12.77 -5.12 -9.53
N ASN A 47 13.19 -4.03 -8.87
CA ASN A 47 13.92 -4.11 -7.60
C ASN A 47 13.02 -4.31 -6.37
N ASN A 48 11.69 -4.23 -6.54
CA ASN A 48 10.72 -4.52 -5.49
C ASN A 48 10.15 -5.93 -5.71
N GLU A 49 10.98 -6.95 -5.49
CA GLU A 49 10.43 -8.25 -5.09
C GLU A 49 9.60 -8.03 -3.81
N ASN A 50 8.29 -8.33 -3.87
CA ASN A 50 7.32 -8.41 -2.76
C ASN A 50 6.31 -7.26 -2.57
N TYR A 51 5.47 -6.98 -3.57
CA TYR A 51 4.10 -6.51 -3.31
C TYR A 51 3.09 -7.53 -3.87
N TYR A 52 2.90 -8.64 -3.14
CA TYR A 52 2.02 -9.75 -3.50
C TYR A 52 0.52 -9.47 -3.44
N PHE A 53 0.09 -8.20 -3.33
CA PHE A 53 -1.33 -7.83 -3.33
C PHE A 53 -1.52 -6.58 -4.21
N GLN A 54 -2.01 -6.81 -5.43
CA GLN A 54 -2.27 -5.83 -6.50
C GLN A 54 -3.11 -4.60 -6.07
N ASP A 55 -3.01 -3.52 -6.86
CA ASP A 55 -3.60 -2.16 -6.77
C ASP A 55 -4.90 -2.00 -5.93
N HIS A 56 -5.86 -2.91 -6.05
CA HIS A 56 -7.11 -2.85 -5.27
C HIS A 56 -6.90 -2.93 -3.76
N TYR A 57 -5.91 -3.71 -3.32
CA TYR A 57 -5.62 -3.90 -1.91
C TYR A 57 -4.92 -2.67 -1.32
N GLU A 58 -4.10 -1.97 -2.10
CA GLU A 58 -3.44 -0.74 -1.67
C GLU A 58 -4.43 0.38 -1.43
N TYR A 59 -5.35 0.59 -2.39
CA TYR A 59 -6.39 1.60 -2.26
C TYR A 59 -7.33 1.32 -1.08
N TRP A 60 -7.78 0.07 -0.94
CA TRP A 60 -8.64 -0.34 0.17
C TRP A 60 -7.95 -0.16 1.53
N ARG A 61 -6.67 -0.52 1.63
CA ARG A 61 -5.86 -0.34 2.85
C ARG A 61 -5.71 1.15 3.18
N ALA A 62 -5.40 1.98 2.20
CA ALA A 62 -5.26 3.42 2.38
C ALA A 62 -6.57 4.04 2.91
N LYS A 63 -7.72 3.68 2.34
CA LYS A 63 -9.04 4.11 2.83
C LYS A 63 -9.28 3.76 4.30
N ARG A 64 -8.93 2.54 4.72
CA ARG A 64 -9.10 2.12 6.11
C ARG A 64 -8.17 2.86 7.07
N ILE A 65 -6.93 3.10 6.66
CA ILE A 65 -5.98 3.90 7.45
C ILE A 65 -6.55 5.30 7.67
N VAL A 66 -7.00 5.96 6.61
CA VAL A 66 -7.63 7.29 6.69
C VAL A 66 -8.83 7.26 7.63
N ALA A 67 -9.78 6.34 7.42
CA ALA A 67 -10.96 6.24 8.26
C ALA A 67 -10.63 6.01 9.76
N ILE A 68 -9.67 5.15 10.06
CA ILE A 68 -9.22 4.89 11.44
C ILE A 68 -8.59 6.15 12.05
N VAL A 69 -7.69 6.81 11.33
CA VAL A 69 -6.97 7.98 11.83
C VAL A 69 -7.90 9.18 11.98
N GLU A 70 -8.81 9.41 11.04
CA GLU A 70 -9.82 10.48 11.11
C GLU A 70 -10.80 10.27 12.26
N HIS A 71 -11.22 9.03 12.51
CA HIS A 71 -12.18 8.73 13.58
C HIS A 71 -11.60 8.95 14.99
N TYR A 72 -10.37 8.48 15.24
CA TYR A 72 -9.75 8.57 16.58
C TYR A 72 -8.87 9.82 16.76
N GLY A 73 -8.38 10.40 15.67
CA GLY A 73 -7.36 11.44 15.66
C GLY A 73 -5.94 10.89 15.87
N GLU A 74 -4.94 11.48 15.23
CA GLU A 74 -3.54 11.02 15.34
C GLU A 74 -3.02 11.02 16.78
N ASN A 75 -3.36 12.05 17.56
CA ASN A 75 -2.92 12.20 18.95
C ASN A 75 -3.41 11.07 19.85
N PHE A 76 -4.53 10.43 19.50
CA PHE A 76 -5.04 9.29 20.26
C PHE A 76 -4.01 8.15 20.30
N PHE A 77 -3.28 7.92 19.21
CA PHE A 77 -2.40 6.76 19.04
C PHE A 77 -1.03 6.91 19.74
N LYS A 78 -0.65 8.12 20.13
CA LYS A 78 0.65 8.39 20.78
C LYS A 78 0.77 7.62 22.10
N GLY A 79 1.79 6.76 22.18
CA GLY A 79 2.05 5.90 23.33
C GLY A 79 1.01 4.79 23.54
N LYS A 80 0.05 4.60 22.62
CA LYS A 80 -0.94 3.54 22.74
C LYS A 80 -0.39 2.21 22.29
N LYS A 81 -0.77 1.17 23.01
CA LYS A 81 -0.50 -0.21 22.65
C LYS A 81 -1.67 -0.78 21.84
N ILE A 82 -1.41 -1.14 20.59
CA ILE A 82 -2.41 -1.55 19.61
C ILE A 82 -2.13 -3.00 19.16
N LEU A 83 -3.18 -3.80 19.07
CA LEU A 83 -3.12 -5.15 18.52
C LEU A 83 -3.76 -5.17 17.13
N GLU A 84 -2.96 -5.53 16.11
CA GLU A 84 -3.42 -5.71 14.74
C GLU A 84 -3.60 -7.21 14.45
N LEU A 85 -4.84 -7.68 14.41
CA LEU A 85 -5.20 -9.06 14.08
C LEU A 85 -5.32 -9.26 12.56
N GLY A 86 -4.71 -10.34 12.08
CA GLY A 86 -4.64 -10.63 10.65
C GLY A 86 -3.85 -9.56 9.91
N CYS A 87 -2.74 -9.10 10.50
CA CYS A 87 -2.01 -7.94 9.99
C CYS A 87 -1.33 -8.13 8.62
N GLY A 88 -1.29 -9.34 8.06
CA GLY A 88 -0.65 -9.60 6.78
C GLY A 88 0.83 -9.24 6.83
N TYR A 89 1.24 -8.24 6.04
CA TYR A 89 2.61 -7.71 6.05
C TYR A 89 2.82 -6.50 6.96
N GLY A 90 1.82 -6.15 7.78
CA GLY A 90 1.91 -5.11 8.82
C GLY A 90 1.82 -3.68 8.29
N ASP A 91 1.18 -3.46 7.14
CA ASP A 91 1.17 -2.15 6.49
C ASP A 91 0.30 -1.11 7.22
N ILE A 92 -0.81 -1.51 7.85
CA ILE A 92 -1.61 -0.60 8.69
C ILE A 92 -0.84 -0.28 9.97
N GLY A 93 -0.33 -1.32 10.65
CA GLY A 93 0.49 -1.15 11.84
C GLY A 93 1.72 -0.28 11.61
N LYS A 94 2.36 -0.34 10.42
CA LYS A 94 3.45 0.58 10.05
C LYS A 94 3.04 2.05 10.17
N VAL A 95 1.84 2.40 9.69
CA VAL A 95 1.34 3.77 9.79
C VAL A 95 1.04 4.13 11.24
N LEU A 96 0.40 3.23 12.00
CA LEU A 96 0.12 3.46 13.41
C LEU A 96 1.40 3.65 14.25
N ILE A 97 2.47 2.90 13.94
CA ILE A 97 3.80 3.10 14.53
C ILE A 97 4.33 4.50 14.21
N SER A 98 4.20 4.95 12.96
CA SER A 98 4.72 6.27 12.55
C SER A 98 4.06 7.45 13.26
N ILE A 99 2.82 7.28 13.74
CA ILE A 99 2.08 8.28 14.54
C ILE A 99 2.23 8.05 16.06
N GLY A 100 3.12 7.15 16.47
CA GLY A 100 3.55 6.99 17.86
C GLY A 100 2.91 5.85 18.63
N ALA A 101 2.21 4.91 17.97
CA ALA A 101 1.69 3.72 18.62
C ALA A 101 2.77 2.62 18.81
N GLU A 102 2.64 1.84 19.88
CA GLU A 102 3.30 0.54 20.02
C GLU A 102 2.38 -0.53 19.41
N VAL A 103 2.72 -1.01 18.21
CA VAL A 103 1.92 -2.02 17.51
C VAL A 103 2.45 -3.43 17.75
N ILE A 104 1.52 -4.32 18.08
CA ILE A 104 1.69 -5.76 18.19
C ILE A 104 0.98 -6.42 17.02
N PHE A 105 1.73 -7.19 16.25
CA PHE A 105 1.25 -7.85 15.05
C PHE A 105 0.80 -9.28 15.38
N CYS A 106 -0.39 -9.66 14.94
CA CYS A 106 -0.90 -11.02 15.04
C CYS A 106 -1.31 -11.54 13.65
N GLU A 107 -0.76 -12.67 13.25
CA GLU A 107 -1.00 -13.28 11.94
C GLU A 107 -1.01 -14.81 12.07
N GLY A 108 -1.80 -15.48 11.24
CA GLY A 108 -1.92 -16.94 11.23
C GLY A 108 -1.06 -17.62 10.16
N ARG A 109 -0.68 -16.89 9.10
CA ARG A 109 0.16 -17.39 7.99
C ARG A 109 1.64 -17.25 8.32
N GLU A 110 2.38 -18.35 8.24
CA GLU A 110 3.81 -18.40 8.62
C GLU A 110 4.70 -17.58 7.68
N GLU A 111 4.39 -17.63 6.38
CA GLU A 111 5.02 -16.84 5.34
C GLU A 111 4.91 -15.34 5.62
N HIS A 112 3.75 -14.88 6.09
CA HIS A 112 3.52 -13.49 6.45
C HIS A 112 4.29 -13.11 7.73
N ILE A 113 4.32 -14.00 8.73
CA ILE A 113 5.09 -13.78 9.97
C ILE A 113 6.59 -13.66 9.70
N ASN A 114 7.13 -14.46 8.80
CA ASN A 114 8.54 -14.38 8.42
C ASN A 114 8.85 -13.03 7.74
N ILE A 115 7.91 -12.49 6.97
CA ILE A 115 8.02 -11.14 6.42
C ILE A 115 7.93 -10.08 7.54
N LEU A 116 6.96 -10.19 8.45
CA LEU A 116 6.80 -9.28 9.59
C LEU A 116 8.06 -9.22 10.48
N LYS A 117 8.65 -10.37 10.82
CA LYS A 117 9.89 -10.44 11.61
C LYS A 117 11.05 -9.72 10.94
N ARG A 118 11.13 -9.76 9.60
CA ARG A 118 12.14 -9.04 8.83
C ARG A 118 11.84 -7.55 8.74
N ARG A 119 10.58 -7.16 8.53
CA ARG A 119 10.15 -5.76 8.38
C ARG A 119 10.15 -5.00 9.71
N PHE A 120 9.85 -5.68 10.81
CA PHE A 120 9.67 -5.11 12.14
C PHE A 120 10.40 -5.94 13.21
N PRO A 121 11.74 -5.98 13.18
CA PRO A 121 12.54 -6.85 14.05
C PRO A 121 12.45 -6.50 15.54
N HIS A 122 12.08 -5.25 15.85
CA HIS A 122 11.93 -4.76 17.23
C HIS A 122 10.49 -4.80 17.74
N ASN A 123 9.53 -5.22 16.92
CA ASN A 123 8.12 -5.33 17.31
C ASN A 123 7.79 -6.75 17.75
N ARG A 124 6.79 -6.85 18.65
CA ARG A 124 6.23 -8.14 19.04
C ARG A 124 5.35 -8.69 17.93
N ASN A 125 5.61 -9.94 17.56
CA ASN A 125 4.91 -10.66 16.50
C ASN A 125 4.37 -11.98 17.08
N TYR A 126 3.06 -12.19 17.00
CA TYR A 126 2.40 -13.41 17.45
C TYR A 126 1.95 -14.25 16.25
N LYS A 127 2.18 -15.56 16.33
CA LYS A 127 1.60 -16.57 15.44
C LYS A 127 0.30 -17.08 16.07
N GLU A 128 -0.80 -16.98 15.35
CA GLU A 128 -2.03 -17.71 15.70
C GLU A 128 -1.75 -19.22 15.58
N ARG A 129 -1.88 -19.96 16.69
CA ARG A 129 -1.70 -21.42 16.73
C ARG A 129 -2.89 -22.08 16.02
N LYS A 130 -2.65 -22.73 14.88
CA LYS A 130 -3.60 -23.70 14.30
C LYS A 130 -3.51 -25.03 15.06
N GLY A 131 -4.36 -25.23 16.06
CA GLY A 131 -4.63 -26.56 16.63
C GLY A 131 -5.77 -27.23 15.88
N LYS A 132 -5.58 -28.49 15.45
CA LYS A 132 -6.66 -29.35 14.95
C LYS A 132 -7.45 -29.88 16.15
N GLU A 133 -8.34 -29.06 16.71
CA GLU A 133 -9.54 -29.47 17.46
C GLU A 133 -10.40 -28.21 17.66
N GLN A 134 -11.71 -28.37 17.47
CA GLN A 134 -12.72 -27.34 17.15
C GLN A 134 -13.03 -26.38 18.34
N PRO A 135 -14.15 -25.63 18.29
CA PRO A 135 -14.50 -24.44 17.52
C PRO A 135 -14.13 -23.15 18.32
N ASN A 136 -14.36 -21.98 17.73
CA ASN A 136 -14.24 -20.64 18.33
C ASN A 136 -12.89 -19.94 18.07
N LYS A 137 -12.91 -19.04 17.08
CA LYS A 137 -11.96 -17.92 16.84
C LYS A 137 -11.67 -17.03 18.08
N LEU A 138 -12.27 -17.34 19.23
CA LEU A 138 -12.26 -16.58 20.48
C LEU A 138 -11.01 -16.87 21.35
N TYR A 139 -10.33 -18.01 21.19
CA TYR A 139 -9.30 -18.43 22.16
C TYR A 139 -8.00 -17.62 22.12
N ILE A 140 -7.56 -17.18 20.93
CA ILE A 140 -6.39 -16.29 20.83
C ILE A 140 -6.72 -14.91 21.38
N PHE A 141 -7.96 -14.47 21.16
CA PHE A 141 -8.50 -13.24 21.73
C PHE A 141 -8.47 -13.28 23.26
N TYR A 142 -8.91 -14.38 23.88
CA TYR A 142 -8.84 -14.56 25.33
C TYR A 142 -7.41 -14.67 25.86
N SER A 143 -6.48 -15.35 25.18
CA SER A 143 -5.10 -15.45 25.69
C SER A 143 -4.35 -14.11 25.61
N LEU A 144 -4.59 -13.32 24.56
CA LEU A 144 -4.03 -11.96 24.44
C LEU A 144 -4.68 -11.00 25.44
N LEU A 145 -6.00 -11.05 25.62
CA LEU A 145 -6.70 -10.25 26.63
C LEU A 145 -6.44 -10.68 28.09
N SER A 146 -6.13 -11.96 28.31
CA SER A 146 -5.78 -12.52 29.63
C SER A 146 -4.32 -12.25 30.01
N SER A 147 -3.48 -11.86 29.05
CA SER A 147 -2.14 -11.37 29.36
C SER A 147 -2.24 -10.02 30.10
N LYS A 148 -1.26 -9.67 30.95
CA LYS A 148 -1.24 -8.38 31.68
C LYS A 148 -1.22 -7.14 30.76
N ASP A 149 -1.19 -7.35 29.45
CA ASP A 149 -1.15 -6.32 28.44
C ASP A 149 -2.58 -5.81 28.13
N ARG A 150 -2.96 -4.69 28.73
CA ARG A 150 -4.20 -3.98 28.34
C ARG A 150 -4.01 -3.34 26.97
N PHE A 151 -4.68 -3.87 25.95
CA PHE A 151 -4.69 -3.28 24.62
C PHE A 151 -5.73 -2.18 24.51
N SER A 152 -5.38 -1.07 23.86
CA SER A 152 -6.31 0.07 23.70
C SER A 152 -7.28 -0.12 22.53
N ILE A 153 -6.86 -0.80 21.46
CA ILE A 153 -7.72 -1.12 20.31
C ILE A 153 -7.32 -2.48 19.72
N LEU A 154 -8.33 -3.21 19.27
CA LEU A 154 -8.22 -4.40 18.44
C LEU A 154 -8.71 -4.12 17.02
N PHE A 155 -7.88 -4.33 16.01
CA PHE A 155 -8.32 -4.33 14.62
C PHE A 155 -8.30 -5.76 14.07
N SER A 156 -9.42 -6.26 13.55
CA SER A 156 -9.43 -7.48 12.75
C SER A 156 -9.75 -7.17 11.29
N MET A 157 -9.09 -7.88 10.37
CA MET A 157 -9.42 -7.81 8.94
C MET A 157 -10.88 -8.18 8.63
N LEU A 158 -11.53 -8.97 9.49
CA LEU A 158 -12.89 -9.49 9.26
C LEU A 158 -14.02 -8.58 9.77
N SER A 159 -13.75 -7.61 10.64
CA SER A 159 -14.81 -6.95 11.43
C SER A 159 -15.22 -5.54 10.98
N LEU A 160 -14.71 -5.02 9.87
CA LEU A 160 -15.05 -3.66 9.40
C LEU A 160 -15.86 -3.62 8.10
N SER A 161 -16.38 -4.76 7.65
CA SER A 161 -17.44 -4.82 6.62
C SER A 161 -18.77 -4.22 7.09
N TYR A 162 -18.86 -3.77 8.35
CA TYR A 162 -20.06 -3.21 8.97
C TYR A 162 -20.00 -1.68 9.21
N PHE A 163 -18.89 -1.02 8.84
CA PHE A 163 -18.70 0.43 9.04
C PHE A 163 -18.50 1.21 7.73
N LEU A 164 -18.66 0.55 6.58
CA LEU A 164 -18.67 1.13 5.23
C LEU A 164 -19.83 0.50 4.46
#